data_AF-F3ZN30-F1
#
_entry.id   AF-F3ZN30-F1
#
_cell.length_a   1.000
_cell.length_b   1.000
_cell.length_c   1.000
_cell.angle_alpha   90.00
_cell.angle_beta   90.00
_cell.angle_gamma   90.00
#
_symmetry.space_group_name_H-M   'P 1'
#
loop_
_entity.id
_entity.type
_entity.pdbx_description
1 polymer ?
#
loop_
_entity_poly.entity_id
_entity_poly.type
_entity_poly.pdbx_seq_one_letter_code
_entity_poly.pdbx_strand_id
1 'polypeptide(L)'
;MRKAQIIEAANTAAGRTVVRAVRVLAPSTGPAPTPAPATADGEGTAAPTPVRTRENASPGYRPALRAHQQAAPAQRVDHDVLKADRRAGERQAAAMRALSHHAFPDEVPRLSAREDVDAERRTGAEIEAAARRRARADRAPRRAIP
;
A
#
# COMPACT_ATOMS: atom_id res chain seq x y z
N MET A 1 -7.20 17.00 -31.04
CA MET A 1 -7.01 18.20 -30.19
C MET A 1 -6.00 19.14 -30.82
N ARG A 2 -6.24 20.45 -30.84
CA ARG A 2 -5.33 21.44 -31.44
C ARG A 2 -4.20 21.77 -30.46
N LYS A 3 -2.93 21.84 -30.90
CA LYS A 3 -1.74 22.05 -30.03
C LYS A 3 -1.85 23.27 -29.09
N ALA A 4 -2.53 24.33 -29.53
CA ALA A 4 -2.76 25.54 -28.74
C ALA A 4 -3.54 25.25 -27.44
N GLN A 5 -4.54 24.37 -27.50
CA GLN A 5 -5.36 24.01 -26.33
C GLN A 5 -4.55 23.26 -25.27
N ILE A 6 -3.57 22.45 -25.71
CA ILE A 6 -2.67 21.72 -24.80
C ILE A 6 -1.74 22.70 -24.08
N ILE A 7 -1.20 23.67 -24.81
CA ILE A 7 -0.32 24.71 -24.25
C ILE A 7 -1.07 25.58 -23.25
N GLU A 8 -2.29 26.02 -23.61
CA GLU A 8 -3.14 26.84 -22.76
C GLU A 8 -3.52 26.10 -21.48
N ALA A 9 -4.03 24.88 -21.59
CA ALA A 9 -4.39 24.07 -20.42
C ALA A 9 -3.19 23.82 -19.49
N ALA A 10 -2.00 23.56 -20.05
CA ALA A 10 -0.80 23.34 -19.26
C ALA A 10 -0.34 24.61 -18.52
N ASN A 11 -0.38 25.77 -19.18
CA ASN A 11 -0.01 27.04 -18.55
C ASN A 11 -1.05 27.50 -17.52
N THR A 12 -2.34 27.27 -17.76
CA THR A 12 -3.41 27.54 -16.79
C THR A 12 -3.27 26.65 -15.55
N ALA A 13 -2.99 25.35 -15.72
CA ALA A 13 -2.74 24.44 -14.59
C ALA A 13 -1.49 24.84 -13.77
N ALA A 14 -0.48 25.40 -14.42
CA ALA A 14 0.73 25.87 -13.76
C ALA A 14 0.61 27.26 -13.13
N GLY A 15 -0.47 28.01 -13.40
CA GLY A 15 -0.66 29.39 -12.94
C GLY A 15 0.35 30.39 -13.49
N ARG A 16 1.18 29.99 -14.45
CA ARG A 16 2.24 30.79 -15.09
C ARG A 16 2.62 30.19 -16.44
N THR A 17 3.26 30.98 -17.29
CA THR A 17 3.71 30.54 -18.62
C THR A 17 4.96 29.65 -18.50
N VAL A 18 4.78 28.33 -18.57
CA VAL A 18 5.86 27.33 -18.48
C VAL A 18 6.14 26.66 -19.82
N VAL A 19 5.10 26.43 -20.63
CA VAL A 19 5.18 25.68 -21.89
C VAL A 19 5.03 26.65 -23.06
N ARG A 20 6.06 26.70 -23.93
CA ARG A 20 6.05 27.53 -25.16
C ARG A 20 5.76 26.73 -26.43
N ALA A 21 6.10 25.45 -26.46
CA ALA A 21 5.90 24.58 -27.62
C ALA A 21 5.71 23.12 -27.19
N VAL A 22 4.86 22.40 -27.92
CA VAL A 22 4.64 20.95 -27.72
C VAL A 22 4.87 20.23 -29.05
N ARG A 23 5.79 19.26 -29.06
CA ARG A 23 6.03 18.37 -30.18
C ARG A 23 5.17 17.12 -30.02
N VAL A 24 4.09 17.03 -30.79
CA VAL A 24 3.27 15.82 -30.88
C VAL A 24 3.92 14.91 -31.91
N LEU A 25 4.36 13.73 -31.47
CA LEU A 25 4.85 12.68 -32.36
C LEU A 25 3.67 12.00 -33.04
N ALA A 26 3.83 11.61 -34.30
CA ALA A 26 2.85 10.79 -34.99
C ALA A 26 2.75 9.43 -34.28
N PRO A 27 1.54 8.85 -34.14
CA PRO A 27 1.43 7.47 -33.67
C PRO A 27 2.19 6.58 -34.65
N SER A 28 3.14 5.78 -34.15
CA SER A 28 3.88 4.85 -34.98
C SER A 28 2.93 3.76 -35.51
N THR A 29 2.64 3.76 -36.81
CA THR A 29 2.06 2.62 -37.52
C THR A 29 3.17 1.70 -38.01
N GLY A 30 4.09 1.34 -37.10
CA GLY A 30 5.10 0.34 -37.39
C GLY A 30 4.47 -1.05 -37.38
N PRO A 31 4.85 -1.97 -38.29
CA PRO A 31 4.45 -3.37 -38.15
C PRO A 31 4.94 -3.92 -36.81
N ALA A 32 4.09 -4.71 -36.16
CA ALA A 32 4.48 -5.46 -34.97
C ALA A 32 5.78 -6.25 -35.27
N PRO A 33 6.75 -6.30 -34.34
CA PRO A 33 7.96 -7.07 -34.54
C PRO A 33 7.58 -8.52 -34.80
N THR A 34 7.95 -9.04 -35.96
CA THR A 34 7.86 -10.46 -36.29
C THR A 34 8.68 -11.22 -35.24
N PRO A 35 8.11 -12.20 -34.52
CA PRO A 35 8.90 -13.03 -33.63
C PRO A 35 9.95 -13.76 -34.47
N ALA A 36 11.22 -13.52 -34.16
CA ALA A 36 12.32 -14.29 -34.73
C ALA A 36 12.12 -15.78 -34.38
N PRO A 37 12.49 -16.72 -35.28
CA PRO A 37 12.47 -18.14 -34.94
C PRO A 37 13.38 -18.34 -33.73
N ALA A 38 12.82 -18.94 -32.68
CA ALA A 38 13.57 -19.31 -31.49
C ALA A 38 14.70 -20.23 -31.91
N THR A 39 15.93 -19.71 -31.90
CA THR A 39 17.11 -20.56 -31.73
C THR A 39 16.88 -21.31 -30.44
N ALA A 40 16.79 -22.64 -30.55
CA ALA A 40 16.77 -23.54 -29.41
C ALA A 40 18.12 -23.40 -28.69
N ASP A 41 18.20 -22.40 -27.81
CA ASP A 41 19.24 -22.34 -26.80
C ASP A 41 18.95 -23.50 -25.85
N GLY A 42 19.85 -24.48 -25.87
CA GLY A 42 19.79 -25.61 -24.97
C GLY A 42 19.66 -25.12 -23.53
N GLU A 43 18.56 -25.48 -22.88
CA GLU A 43 18.40 -25.38 -21.44
C GLU A 43 19.44 -26.29 -20.78
N GLY A 44 20.64 -25.74 -20.57
CA GLY A 44 21.44 -26.15 -19.44
C GLY A 44 20.67 -25.76 -18.20
N THR A 45 20.02 -26.73 -17.54
CA THR A 45 19.41 -26.58 -16.22
C THR A 45 20.44 -26.00 -15.26
N ALA A 46 20.45 -24.67 -15.13
CA ALA A 46 21.22 -24.01 -14.10
C ALA A 46 20.63 -24.45 -12.77
N ALA A 47 21.46 -25.08 -11.94
CA ALA A 47 21.08 -25.49 -10.59
C ALA A 47 20.47 -24.28 -9.85
N PRO A 48 19.40 -24.48 -9.05
CA PRO A 48 18.77 -23.39 -8.33
C PRO A 48 19.80 -22.72 -7.43
N THR A 49 20.14 -21.48 -7.74
CA THR A 49 21.05 -20.71 -6.90
C THR A 49 20.39 -20.51 -5.53
N PRO A 50 21.13 -20.69 -4.41
CA PRO A 50 20.56 -20.57 -3.09
C PRO A 50 19.95 -19.18 -2.89
N VAL A 51 18.68 -19.16 -2.46
CA VAL A 51 17.96 -17.92 -2.15
C VAL A 51 18.66 -17.24 -0.98
N ARG A 52 19.21 -16.05 -1.21
CA ARG A 52 19.83 -15.25 -0.15
C ARG A 52 18.74 -14.75 0.80
N THR A 53 18.64 -15.37 1.97
CA THR A 53 17.80 -14.90 3.07
C THR A 53 18.51 -13.79 3.85
N ARG A 54 17.82 -13.16 4.81
CA ARG A 54 18.46 -12.17 5.70
C ARG A 54 19.62 -12.75 6.51
N GLU A 55 19.63 -14.06 6.75
CA GLU A 55 20.74 -14.76 7.42
C GLU A 55 21.90 -15.08 6.47
N ASN A 56 21.62 -15.46 5.21
CA ASN A 56 22.61 -15.88 4.21
C ASN A 56 22.94 -14.78 3.17
N ALA A 57 22.72 -13.52 3.53
CA ALA A 57 23.00 -12.39 2.68
C ALA A 57 24.52 -12.17 2.51
N SER A 58 24.90 -11.37 1.51
CA SER A 58 26.31 -11.06 1.29
C SER A 58 26.94 -10.38 2.53
N PRO A 59 28.26 -10.52 2.75
CA PRO A 59 28.95 -9.95 3.92
C PRO A 59 28.70 -8.45 4.11
N GLY A 60 28.47 -7.70 3.03
CA GLY A 60 28.18 -6.26 3.05
C GLY A 60 26.72 -5.87 3.25
N TYR A 61 25.78 -6.83 3.25
CA TYR A 61 24.34 -6.55 3.33
C TYR A 61 23.95 -5.84 4.63
N ARG A 62 24.45 -6.32 5.78
CA ARG A 62 24.11 -5.73 7.08
C ARG A 62 24.71 -4.31 7.26
N PRO A 63 26.00 -4.07 6.95
CA PRO A 63 26.55 -2.72 6.93
C PRO A 63 25.79 -1.76 5.99
N ALA A 64 25.48 -2.20 4.77
CA ALA A 64 24.74 -1.39 3.79
C ALA A 64 23.31 -1.07 4.26
N LEU A 65 22.61 -2.05 4.83
CA LEU A 65 21.28 -1.85 5.40
C LEU A 65 21.31 -0.86 6.57
N ARG A 66 22.32 -0.96 7.45
CA ARG A 66 22.50 -0.04 8.57
C ARG A 66 22.78 1.38 8.10
N ALA A 67 23.67 1.55 7.12
CA ALA A 67 23.97 2.85 6.53
C ALA A 67 22.73 3.45 5.87
N HIS A 68 21.95 2.65 5.16
CA HIS A 68 20.70 3.09 4.56
C HIS A 68 19.66 3.50 5.62
N GLN A 69 19.51 2.73 6.70
CA GLN A 69 18.62 3.07 7.81
C GLN A 69 19.03 4.33 8.57
N GLN A 70 20.34 4.60 8.68
CA GLN A 70 20.86 5.81 9.31
C GLN A 70 20.74 7.05 8.40
N ALA A 71 20.87 6.86 7.09
CA ALA A 71 20.71 7.93 6.10
C ALA A 71 19.25 8.22 5.76
N ALA A 72 18.35 7.27 6.00
CA ALA A 72 16.91 7.47 5.84
C ALA A 72 16.46 8.50 6.88
N PRO A 73 15.94 9.68 6.47
CA PRO A 73 15.38 10.62 7.41
C PRO A 73 14.25 9.91 8.15
N ALA A 74 14.24 10.03 9.49
CA ALA A 74 13.13 9.54 10.28
C ALA A 74 11.85 10.14 9.69
N GLN A 75 10.98 9.30 9.13
CA GLN A 75 9.66 9.72 8.71
C GLN A 75 8.94 10.22 9.96
N ARG A 76 8.98 11.53 10.18
CA ARG A 76 8.20 12.19 11.22
C ARG A 76 6.79 12.19 10.72
N VAL A 77 6.05 11.15 11.11
CA VAL A 77 4.64 11.09 10.84
C VAL A 77 3.97 12.12 11.73
N ASP A 78 3.43 13.16 11.11
CA ASP A 78 2.68 14.19 11.83
C ASP A 78 1.37 13.57 12.34
N HIS A 79 1.26 13.45 13.66
CA HIS A 79 0.10 12.85 14.30
C HIS A 79 -1.19 13.64 14.09
N ASP A 80 -1.09 14.95 13.83
CA ASP A 80 -2.25 15.77 13.57
C ASP A 80 -2.75 15.61 12.14
N VAL A 81 -1.83 15.40 11.17
CA VAL A 81 -2.18 14.96 9.82
C VAL A 81 -2.87 13.60 9.84
N LEU A 82 -2.32 12.61 10.56
CA LEU A 82 -2.97 11.30 10.70
C LEU A 82 -4.37 11.39 11.32
N LYS A 83 -4.54 12.23 12.35
CA LYS A 83 -5.86 12.45 12.97
C LYS A 83 -6.82 13.13 12.00
N ALA A 84 -6.35 14.09 11.22
CA ALA A 84 -7.16 14.77 10.21
C ALA A 84 -7.63 13.80 9.12
N ASP A 85 -6.72 12.95 8.61
CA ASP A 85 -7.03 11.92 7.62
C ASP A 85 -8.03 10.90 8.15
N ARG A 86 -7.84 10.44 9.40
CA ARG A 86 -8.79 9.56 10.07
C ARG A 86 -10.18 10.19 10.17
N ARG A 87 -10.27 11.44 10.62
CA ARG A 87 -11.56 12.17 10.69
C ARG A 87 -12.18 12.39 9.31
N ALA A 88 -11.38 12.61 8.28
CA ALA A 88 -11.87 12.72 6.91
C ALA A 88 -12.48 11.38 6.44
N GLY A 89 -11.79 10.26 6.69
CA GLY A 89 -12.28 8.92 6.38
C GLY A 89 -13.57 8.58 7.13
N GLU A 90 -13.65 8.90 8.42
CA GLU A 90 -14.87 8.70 9.23
C GLU A 90 -16.07 9.49 8.67
N ARG A 91 -15.85 10.75 8.25
CA ARG A 91 -16.90 11.57 7.61
C ARG A 91 -17.34 11.01 6.25
N GLN A 92 -16.40 10.57 5.43
CA GLN A 92 -16.72 9.94 4.15
C GLN A 92 -17.50 8.64 4.34
N ALA A 93 -17.08 7.79 5.27
CA ALA A 93 -17.77 6.55 5.59
C ALA A 93 -19.19 6.82 6.11
N ALA A 94 -19.37 7.83 6.95
CA ALA A 94 -20.70 8.25 7.43
C ALA A 94 -21.59 8.73 6.27
N ALA A 95 -21.06 9.54 5.35
CA ALA A 95 -21.79 10.00 4.18
C ALA A 95 -22.20 8.84 3.25
N MET A 96 -21.28 7.90 3.00
CA MET A 96 -21.56 6.70 2.22
C MET A 96 -22.62 5.82 2.87
N ARG A 97 -22.56 5.66 4.21
CA ARG A 97 -23.56 4.91 4.96
C ARG A 97 -24.93 5.58 4.91
N ALA A 98 -25.00 6.91 5.04
CA ALA A 98 -26.25 7.67 4.91
C ALA A 98 -26.86 7.56 3.51
N LEU A 99 -26.05 7.65 2.46
CA LEU A 99 -26.50 7.43 1.08
C LEU A 99 -27.02 6.01 0.87
N SER A 100 -26.31 5.01 1.41
CA SER A 100 -26.74 3.61 1.36
C SER A 100 -28.08 3.41 2.07
N HIS A 101 -28.26 3.97 3.26
CA HIS A 101 -29.53 3.92 3.99
C HIS A 101 -30.69 4.52 3.19
N HIS A 102 -30.44 5.60 2.45
CA HIS A 102 -31.47 6.22 1.62
C HIS A 102 -31.76 5.40 0.34
N ALA A 103 -30.73 4.83 -0.29
CA ALA A 103 -30.88 4.07 -1.53
C ALA A 103 -31.46 2.66 -1.30
N PHE A 104 -31.17 2.03 -0.16
CA PHE A 104 -31.52 0.64 0.14
C PHE A 104 -32.09 0.50 1.56
N PRO A 105 -33.27 1.08 1.84
CA PRO A 105 -33.84 1.10 3.20
C PRO A 105 -34.09 -0.31 3.78
N ASP A 106 -34.43 -1.31 2.94
CA ASP A 106 -34.71 -2.68 3.39
C ASP A 106 -33.45 -3.51 3.69
N GLU A 107 -32.28 -3.08 3.23
CA GLU A 107 -30.99 -3.75 3.51
C GLU A 107 -30.37 -3.28 4.82
N VAL A 108 -30.77 -2.11 5.30
CA VAL A 108 -30.27 -1.48 6.53
C VAL A 108 -30.35 -2.42 7.74
N PRO A 109 -31.48 -3.10 8.04
CA PRO A 109 -31.58 -3.96 9.21
C PRO A 109 -30.66 -5.19 9.10
N ARG A 110 -30.43 -5.70 7.89
CA ARG A 110 -29.57 -6.87 7.64
C ARG A 110 -28.09 -6.52 7.79
N LEU A 111 -27.69 -5.34 7.31
CA LEU A 111 -26.33 -4.84 7.43
C LEU A 111 -25.98 -4.51 8.89
N SER A 112 -26.89 -3.85 9.62
CA SER A 112 -26.70 -3.55 11.05
C SER A 112 -26.53 -4.82 11.88
N ALA A 113 -27.38 -5.84 11.70
CA ALA A 113 -27.24 -7.11 12.41
C ALA A 113 -25.90 -7.81 12.13
N ARG A 114 -25.34 -7.66 10.94
CA ARG A 114 -24.02 -8.20 10.59
C ARG A 114 -22.88 -7.39 11.23
N GLU A 115 -22.99 -6.06 11.23
CA GLU A 115 -22.03 -5.19 11.91
C GLU A 115 -21.97 -5.47 13.42
N ASP A 116 -23.11 -5.77 14.06
CA ASP A 116 -23.20 -6.12 15.49
C ASP A 116 -22.47 -7.44 15.80
N VAL A 117 -22.71 -8.49 15.00
CA VAL A 117 -22.01 -9.79 15.14
C VAL A 117 -20.51 -9.63 14.95
N ASP A 118 -20.08 -8.82 13.99
CA ASP A 118 -18.66 -8.55 13.76
C ASP A 118 -18.05 -7.71 14.89
N ALA A 119 -18.81 -6.82 15.52
CA ALA A 119 -18.38 -6.07 16.70
C ALA A 119 -18.18 -6.99 17.91
N GLU A 120 -19.12 -7.90 18.18
CA GLU A 120 -19.01 -8.90 19.25
C GLU A 120 -17.81 -9.85 19.04
N ARG A 121 -17.55 -10.27 17.79
CA ARG A 121 -16.38 -11.09 17.48
C ARG A 121 -15.07 -10.34 17.75
N ARG A 122 -15.02 -9.05 17.43
CA ARG A 122 -13.84 -8.21 17.71
C ARG A 122 -13.60 -8.05 19.20
N THR A 123 -14.63 -7.75 19.98
CA THR A 123 -14.49 -7.62 21.44
C THR A 123 -14.06 -8.94 22.08
N GLY A 124 -14.63 -10.07 21.65
CA GLY A 124 -14.20 -11.40 22.08
C GLY A 124 -12.71 -11.68 21.79
N ALA A 125 -12.26 -11.37 20.57
CA ALA A 125 -10.87 -11.54 20.18
C ALA A 125 -9.91 -10.61 20.96
N GLU A 126 -10.32 -9.37 21.25
CA GLU A 126 -9.53 -8.43 22.06
C GLU A 126 -9.38 -8.90 23.51
N ILE A 127 -10.48 -9.41 24.10
CA ILE A 127 -10.48 -10.01 25.44
C ILE A 127 -9.56 -11.22 25.47
N GLU A 128 -9.66 -12.12 24.47
CA GLU A 128 -8.79 -13.29 24.39
C GLU A 128 -7.32 -12.90 24.24
N ALA A 129 -7.02 -11.92 23.39
CA ALA A 129 -5.67 -11.41 23.21
C ALA A 129 -5.12 -10.79 24.51
N ALA A 130 -5.95 -10.06 25.26
CA ALA A 130 -5.58 -9.52 26.56
C ALA A 130 -5.30 -10.62 27.59
N ALA A 131 -6.15 -11.65 27.65
CA ALA A 131 -5.96 -12.82 28.51
C ALA A 131 -4.65 -13.56 28.18
N ARG A 132 -4.35 -13.76 26.89
CA ARG A 132 -3.09 -14.36 26.44
C ARG A 132 -1.87 -13.53 26.83
N ARG A 133 -1.93 -12.20 26.73
CA ARG A 133 -0.84 -11.31 27.17
C ARG A 133 -0.61 -11.42 28.68
N ARG A 134 -1.68 -11.43 29.47
CA ARG A 134 -1.61 -11.60 30.93
C ARG A 134 -1.00 -12.95 31.32
N ALA A 135 -1.48 -14.04 30.72
CA ALA A 135 -0.93 -15.37 30.98
C ALA A 135 0.57 -15.48 30.63
N ARG A 136 1.04 -14.78 29.59
CA ARG A 136 2.48 -14.71 29.27
C ARG A 136 3.27 -13.91 30.30
N ALA A 137 2.72 -12.78 30.77
CA ALA A 137 3.34 -11.98 31.82
C ALA A 137 3.46 -12.76 33.14
N ASP A 138 2.41 -13.50 33.52
CA ASP A 138 2.39 -14.32 34.74
C ASP A 138 3.31 -15.55 34.67
N ARG A 139 3.66 -16.00 33.45
CA ARG A 139 4.61 -17.10 33.22
C ARG A 139 6.07 -16.65 33.19
N ALA A 140 6.33 -15.37 32.95
CA ALA A 140 7.68 -14.79 32.88
C ALA A 140 8.47 -14.89 34.21
N PRO A 141 7.91 -14.70 35.42
CA PRO A 141 8.67 -14.83 36.66
C PRO A 141 8.95 -16.29 37.09
N ARG A 142 8.30 -17.30 36.48
CA ARG A 142 8.49 -18.72 36.86
C ARG A 142 9.64 -19.42 36.14
N ARG A 143 10.35 -18.74 35.23
CA ARG A 143 11.52 -19.30 34.52
C ARG A 143 12.87 -18.78 35.06
N ALA A 144 12.84 -17.99 36.12
CA ALA A 144 14.03 -17.47 36.80
C ALA A 144 13.96 -17.80 38.29
N ILE A 145 14.19 -19.07 38.62
CA ILE A 145 14.70 -19.47 39.93
C ILE A 145 15.91 -20.37 39.62
N PRO A 146 17.10 -20.07 40.18
CA PRO A 146 18.35 -20.78 39.90
C PRO A 146 18.32 -22.26 40.27
#